data_AF-A0A661XKR3-F1
#
_entry.id   AF-A0A661XKR3-F1
#
_cell.length_a   1.000
_cell.length_b   1.000
_cell.length_c   1.000
_cell.angle_alpha   90.00
_cell.angle_beta   90.00
_cell.angle_gamma   90.00
#
_symmetry.space_group_name_H-M   'P 1'
#
loop_
_entity.id
_entity.type
_entity.pdbx_description
1 polymer ?
#
loop_
_entity_poly.entity_id
_entity_poly.type
_entity_poly.pdbx_seq_one_letter_code
_entity_poly.pdbx_strand_id
1 'polypeptide(L)' 'MHNLDFIIWNFDPELYTLFGKFPIRWYGLLFALGFLISQQVLFYIYKQESDGSIKAKQNAERMVENMTI' A
#
# COMPACT_ATOMS: atom_id res chain seq x y z
N MET A 1 29.11 0.12 -32.54
CA MET A 1 27.98 0.66 -31.76
C MET A 1 26.90 -0.40 -31.76
N HIS A 2 26.54 -0.96 -30.61
CA HIS A 2 25.45 -1.93 -30.53
C HIS A 2 24.18 -1.18 -30.15
N ASN A 3 23.23 -1.10 -31.09
CA ASN A 3 21.92 -0.49 -30.88
C ASN A 3 20.94 -1.57 -30.41
N LEU A 4 20.19 -1.28 -29.35
CA LEU A 4 19.05 -2.07 -28.93
C LEU A 4 17.81 -1.54 -29.66
N ASP A 5 17.71 -1.82 -30.95
CA ASP A 5 16.68 -1.22 -31.80
C ASP A 5 15.25 -1.68 -31.44
N PHE A 6 15.09 -2.85 -30.81
CA PHE A 6 13.81 -3.28 -30.26
C PHE A 6 13.97 -4.36 -29.18
N ILE A 7 13.01 -4.38 -28.26
CA ILE A 7 12.86 -5.41 -27.23
C ILE A 7 11.66 -6.27 -27.64
N ILE A 8 11.88 -7.57 -27.88
CA ILE A 8 10.80 -8.52 -28.15
C ILE A 8 10.17 -8.91 -26.81
N TRP A 9 8.95 -8.47 -26.56
CA TRP A 9 8.19 -8.81 -25.36
C TRP A 9 7.36 -10.09 -25.58
N ASN A 10 8.02 -11.25 -25.54
CA ASN A 10 7.37 -12.56 -25.63
C ASN A 10 7.19 -13.19 -24.24
N PHE A 11 6.66 -12.42 -23.30
CA PHE A 11 6.41 -12.90 -21.95
C PHE A 11 5.04 -13.56 -21.90
N ASP A 12 5.00 -14.81 -21.43
CA ASP A 12 3.77 -15.58 -21.38
C ASP A 12 2.76 -14.91 -20.42
N PRO A 13 1.58 -14.52 -20.91
CA PRO A 13 0.61 -13.80 -20.10
C PRO A 13 -0.08 -14.70 -19.07
N GLU A 14 0.00 -16.02 -19.19
CA GLU A 14 -0.63 -16.97 -18.28
C GLU A 14 0.36 -17.49 -17.23
N LEU A 15 0.04 -17.23 -15.96
CA LEU A 15 0.78 -17.78 -14.83
C LEU A 15 0.36 -19.21 -14.53
N TYR A 16 -0.93 -19.37 -14.24
CA TYR A 16 -1.55 -20.61 -13.80
C TYR A 16 -3.06 -20.51 -14.06
N THR A 17 -3.65 -21.58 -14.58
CA THR A 17 -5.10 -21.78 -14.57
C THR A 17 -5.54 -22.24 -13.19
N LEU A 18 -6.03 -21.32 -12.36
CA LEU A 18 -6.69 -21.71 -11.11
C LEU A 18 -8.01 -22.41 -11.46
N PHE A 19 -8.24 -23.60 -10.91
CA PHE A 19 -9.47 -24.39 -11.12
C PHE A 19 -9.80 -24.75 -12.59
N GLY A 20 -8.82 -24.73 -13.51
CA GLY A 20 -9.02 -25.13 -14.91
C GLY A 20 -9.99 -24.26 -15.73
N LYS A 21 -10.45 -23.12 -15.18
CA LYS A 21 -11.42 -22.21 -15.82
C LYS A 21 -11.03 -20.74 -15.78
N PHE A 22 -10.19 -20.32 -14.83
CA PHE A 22 -9.79 -18.93 -14.68
C PHE A 22 -8.28 -18.79 -14.92
N PRO A 23 -7.87 -18.32 -16.11
CA PRO A 23 -6.47 -18.01 -16.36
C PRO A 23 -6.10 -16.78 -15.51
N ILE A 24 -5.28 -16.98 -14.48
CA ILE A 24 -4.72 -15.87 -13.72
C ILE A 24 -3.60 -15.28 -14.59
N ARG A 25 -3.86 -14.07 -15.09
CA ARG A 25 -2.88 -13.29 -15.83
C ARG A 25 -2.00 -12.51 -14.87
N TRP A 26 -0.74 -12.30 -15.22
CA TRP A 26 0.20 -11.47 -14.44
C TRP A 26 -0.37 -10.08 -14.09
N TYR A 27 -1.20 -9.51 -14.96
CA TYR A 27 -1.89 -8.23 -14.70
C TYR A 27 -2.81 -8.28 -13.47
N GLY A 28 -3.52 -9.40 -13.26
CA GLY A 28 -4.37 -9.58 -12.09
C GLY A 28 -3.56 -9.73 -10.80
N LEU A 29 -2.41 -10.39 -10.88
CA LEU A 29 -1.48 -10.50 -9.74
C LEU A 29 -0.93 -9.13 -9.34
N LEU A 30 -0.48 -8.34 -10.32
CA LEU A 30 0.00 -6.97 -10.09
C LEU A 30 -1.09 -6.08 -9.53
N PHE A 31 -2.34 -6.24 -9.99
CA PHE A 31 -3.49 -5.53 -9.45
C PHE A 31 -3.73 -5.89 -7.98
N ALA A 32 -3.74 -7.18 -7.63
CA ALA A 32 -3.93 -7.63 -6.25
C ALA A 32 -2.81 -7.13 -5.33
N LEU A 33 -1.55 -7.18 -5.79
CA LEU A 33 -0.41 -6.62 -5.06
C LEU A 33 -0.55 -5.10 -4.86
N GLY A 34 -0.89 -4.36 -5.91
CA GLY A 34 -1.14 -2.92 -5.83
C GLY A 34 -2.27 -2.58 -4.85
N PHE A 35 -3.33 -3.37 -4.84
CA PHE A 35 -4.45 -3.22 -3.90
C PHE A 35 -4.00 -3.42 -2.44
N LEU A 36 -3.24 -4.48 -2.15
CA LEU A 36 -2.71 -4.74 -0.81
C LEU A 36 -1.78 -3.61 -0.32
N ILE A 37 -0.91 -3.12 -1.19
CA ILE A 37 -0.02 -1.99 -0.87
C ILE A 37 -0.84 -0.73 -0.58
N SER A 38 -1.87 -0.45 -1.39
CA SER A 38 -2.75 0.70 -1.17
C SER A 38 -3.46 0.65 0.19
N GLN A 39 -3.91 -0.54 0.63
CA GLN A 39 -4.50 -0.71 1.95
C GLN A 39 -3.48 -0.41 3.08
N GLN A 40 -2.24 -0.89 2.92
CA GLN A 40 -1.18 -0.66 3.89
C GLN A 40 -0.83 0.84 4.01
N VAL A 41 -0.77 1.56 2.88
CA VAL A 41 -0.51 3.00 2.86
C VAL A 41 -1.64 3.77 3.55
N LEU A 42 -2.90 3.44 3.25
CA LEU A 42 -4.04 4.09 3.91
C LEU A 42 -4.02 3.87 5.42
N PHE A 43 -3.74 2.64 5.85
CA PHE A 43 -3.61 2.31 7.27
C PHE A 43 -2.46 3.08 7.94
N TYR A 44 -1.32 3.22 7.25
CA TYR A 44 -0.18 3.99 7.73
C TYR A 44 -0.53 5.47 7.93
N ILE A 45 -1.18 6.10 6.95
CA ILE A 45 -1.62 7.50 7.02
C ILE A 45 -2.61 7.69 8.19
N TYR A 46 -3.61 6.80 8.30
CA TYR A 46 -4.61 6.87 9.37
C TYR A 46 -3.99 6.79 10.76
N LYS A 47 -3.02 5.87 10.94
CA LYS A 47 -2.31 5.71 12.20
C LYS A 47 -1.50 6.96 12.57
N GLN A 48 -0.89 7.61 11.58
CA GLN A 48 -0.11 8.83 11.80
C GLN A 48 -1.00 10.01 12.23
N GLU A 49 -2.17 10.17 11.62
CA GLU A 49 -3.14 11.19 12.03
C GLU A 49 -3.73 10.93 13.43
N SER A 50 -4.01 9.66 13.77
CA SER A 50 -4.48 9.32 15.11
C SER A 50 -3.45 9.66 16.19
N ASP A 51 -2.16 9.38 15.95
CA ASP A 51 -1.11 9.68 16.91
C ASP A 51 -0.92 11.19 17.12
N GLY A 52 -1.13 12.01 16.06
CA GLY A 52 -1.10 13.47 16.17
C GLY A 52 -2.23 14.03 17.04
N SER A 53 -3.45 13.51 16.87
CA SER A 53 -4.63 13.91 17.66
C SER A 53 -4.54 13.45 19.13
N ILE A 54 -4.05 12.23 19.37
CA ILE A 54 -3.86 11.69 20.73
C ILE A 54 -2.81 12.50 21.51
N LYS A 55 -1.71 12.88 20.86
CA LYS A 55 -0.67 13.75 21.47
C LYS A 55 -1.19 15.15 21.79
N ALA A 56 -2.04 15.72 20.94
CA ALA A 56 -2.65 17.03 21.19
C ALA A 56 -3.57 17.01 22.42
N LYS A 57 -4.37 15.95 22.59
CA LYS A 57 -5.22 15.78 23.78
C LYS A 57 -4.41 15.60 25.06
N GLN A 58 -3.39 14.74 25.04
CA GLN A 58 -2.51 14.54 26.21
C GLN A 58 -1.79 15.83 26.62
N ASN A 59 -1.33 16.64 25.65
CA ASN A 59 -0.71 17.92 25.97
C ASN A 59 -1.71 18.90 26.60
N ALA A 60 -2.95 18.95 26.12
CA ALA A 60 -3.99 19.79 26.71
C ALA A 60 -4.34 19.35 28.15
N GLU A 61 -4.46 18.05 28.41
CA GLU A 61 -4.69 17.52 29.76
C GLU A 61 -3.55 17.86 30.72
N ARG A 62 -2.30 17.76 30.27
CA ARG A 62 -1.11 18.17 31.05
C ARG A 62 -1.05 19.67 31.32
N MET A 63 -1.58 20.50 30.43
CA MET A 63 -1.67 21.95 30.66
C MET A 63 -2.72 22.29 31.71
N VAL A 64 -3.84 21.56 31.73
CA VAL A 64 -4.88 21.72 32.75
C VAL A 64 -4.35 21.29 34.12
N GLU A 65 -3.66 20.14 34.20
CA GLU A 65 -3.06 19.63 35.44
C GLU A 65 -2.06 20.63 36.04
N ASN A 66 -1.16 21.18 35.22
CA ASN A 66 -0.20 22.19 35.65
C ASN A 66 -0.83 23.53 36.07
N MET A 67 -2.09 23.79 35.72
CA MET A 67 -2.83 25.01 36.10
C MET A 67 -3.67 24.80 37.37
N THR A 68 -3.99 23.56 37.71
CA THR A 68 -4.75 23.20 38.92
C THR A 68 -3.88 22.99 40.17
N ILE A 69 -2.55 23.01 40.01
CA ILE A 69 -1.57 22.90 41.10
C ILE A 69 -1.05 24.30 41.46
#